data_AF-A0A8X6K755-F1
#
_entry.id   AF-A0A8X6K755-F1
#
_cell.length_a   1.000
_cell.length_b   1.000
_cell.length_c   1.000
_cell.angle_alpha   90.00
_cell.angle_beta   90.00
_cell.angle_gamma   90.00
#
_symmetry.space_group_name_H-M   'P 1'
#
loop_
_entity.id
_entity.type
_entity.pdbx_description
1 polymer ?
#
loop_
_entity_poly.entity_id
_entity_poly.type
_entity_poly.pdbx_seq_one_letter_code
_entity_poly.pdbx_strand_id
1 'polypeptide(L)'
;MTVVVNAYILFRESKQRKIPLLQFIVPLAEAMMMEGKENATVKRKRTGRPSNASKLMLNVRNHLPVEGPTRRRCVCCAKVKKEKRTKTVCTMCKIALCKDCFAVYHT
;
A
#
# COMPACT_ATOMS: atom_id res chain seq x y z
N MET A 1 13.30 8.60 -19.62
CA MET A 1 14.43 7.67 -19.78
C MET A 1 15.75 8.39 -20.06
N THR A 2 15.78 9.45 -20.87
CA THR A 2 16.99 10.20 -21.24
C THR A 2 17.80 10.75 -20.06
N VAL A 3 17.14 11.32 -19.05
CA VAL A 3 17.81 11.92 -17.87
C VAL A 3 18.65 10.90 -17.09
N VAL A 4 18.12 9.69 -16.89
CA VAL A 4 18.79 8.62 -16.13
C VAL A 4 20.03 8.12 -16.88
N VAL A 5 19.93 8.00 -18.20
CA VAL A 5 21.04 7.57 -19.06
C VAL A 5 22.16 8.63 -19.07
N ASN A 6 21.81 9.91 -19.18
CA ASN A 6 22.80 10.99 -19.13
C ASN A 6 23.51 11.05 -17.77
N ALA A 7 22.77 10.93 -16.66
CA ALA A 7 23.35 10.88 -15.33
C ALA A 7 24.30 9.67 -15.15
N TYR A 8 23.95 8.52 -15.73
CA TYR A 8 24.80 7.33 -15.73
C TYR A 8 26.09 7.53 -16.54
N ILE A 9 26.03 8.19 -17.71
CA ILE A 9 27.21 8.51 -18.52
C ILE A 9 28.18 9.39 -17.70
N LEU A 10 27.67 10.47 -17.11
CA LEU A 10 28.47 11.37 -16.26
C LEU A 10 29.06 10.66 -15.04
N PHE A 11 28.32 9.74 -14.43
CA PHE A 11 28.80 8.93 -13.32
C PHE A 11 29.98 8.04 -13.74
N ARG A 12 29.91 7.41 -14.91
CA ARG A 12 31.00 6.57 -15.43
C ARG A 12 32.24 7.37 -15.75
N GLU A 13 32.07 8.54 -16.36
CA GLU A 13 33.19 9.43 -16.72
C GLU A 13 33.90 9.97 -15.47
N SER A 14 33.14 10.45 -14.49
CA SER A 14 33.70 11.02 -13.26
C SER A 14 34.35 9.99 -12.33
N LYS A 15 33.80 8.78 -12.22
CA LYS A 15 34.31 7.74 -11.32
C LYS A 15 35.24 6.73 -12.00
N GLN A 16 35.39 6.79 -13.33
CA GLN A 16 36.12 5.80 -14.15
C GLN A 16 35.73 4.34 -13.85
N ARG A 17 34.50 4.11 -13.36
CA ARG A 17 33.99 2.79 -12.99
C ARG A 17 32.98 2.30 -14.03
N LYS A 18 33.19 1.06 -14.48
CA LYS A 18 32.26 0.38 -15.39
C LYS A 18 31.31 -0.51 -14.58
N ILE A 19 30.28 0.08 -14.00
CA ILE A 19 29.17 -0.68 -13.39
C ILE A 19 28.04 -0.86 -14.40
N PRO A 20 27.28 -1.97 -14.41
CA PRO A 20 26.05 -2.10 -15.18
C PRO A 20 25.02 -1.02 -14.83
N LEU A 21 24.23 -0.58 -15.80
CA LEU A 21 23.20 0.45 -15.60
C LEU A 21 22.22 0.10 -14.46
N LEU A 22 21.83 -1.17 -14.34
CA LEU A 22 20.94 -1.62 -13.28
C LEU A 22 21.52 -1.36 -11.87
N GLN A 23 22.83 -1.55 -11.70
CA GLN A 23 23.52 -1.29 -10.43
C GLN A 23 23.65 0.21 -10.11
N PHE A 24 23.51 1.07 -11.13
CA PHE A 24 23.43 2.52 -10.93
C PHE A 24 22.00 2.97 -10.57
N ILE A 25 20.99 2.42 -11.26
CA ILE A 25 19.60 2.86 -11.10
C ILE A 25 19.04 2.46 -9.73
N VAL A 26 19.37 1.28 -9.21
CA VAL A 26 18.80 0.81 -7.93
C VAL A 26 19.14 1.75 -6.77
N PRO A 27 20.43 2.09 -6.50
CA PRO A 27 20.78 3.02 -5.44
C PRO A 27 20.26 4.45 -5.69
N LEU A 28 20.22 4.88 -6.95
CA LEU A 28 19.66 6.18 -7.32
C LEU A 28 18.18 6.26 -6.95
N ALA A 29 17.39 5.24 -7.29
CA ALA A 29 15.98 5.19 -6.97
C ALA A 29 15.73 5.15 -5.46
N GLU A 30 16.52 4.36 -4.72
CA GLU A 30 16.46 4.31 -3.25
C GLU A 30 16.74 5.68 -2.62
N ALA A 31 17.78 6.38 -3.08
CA ALA A 31 18.11 7.72 -2.61
C ALA A 31 16.98 8.73 -2.89
N MET A 32 16.43 8.73 -4.11
CA MET A 32 15.31 9.59 -4.48
C MET A 32 14.05 9.30 -3.66
N MET A 33 13.76 8.02 -3.39
CA MET A 33 12.63 7.63 -2.54
C MET A 33 12.83 8.05 -1.08
N MET A 34 14.06 7.99 -0.57
CA MET A 34 14.40 8.43 0.78
C MET A 34 14.21 9.95 0.93
N GLU A 35 14.79 10.73 0.02
CA GLU A 35 14.64 12.18 -0.02
C GLU A 35 13.16 12.59 -0.17
N GLY A 36 12.45 11.95 -1.10
CA GLY A 36 11.03 12.19 -1.30
C GLY A 36 10.17 11.87 -0.07
N LYS A 37 10.59 10.91 0.76
CA LYS A 37 9.90 10.57 2.02
C LYS A 37 10.17 11.58 3.13
N GLU A 38 11.38 12.11 3.22
CA GLU A 38 11.74 13.14 4.20
C GLU A 38 11.03 14.47 3.90
N ASN A 39 10.97 14.82 2.60
CA ASN A 39 10.38 16.05 2.09
C ASN A 39 8.88 15.93 1.78
N ALA A 40 8.26 14.78 2.05
CA ALA A 40 6.84 14.58 1.81
C ALA A 40 6.00 15.50 2.71
N THR A 41 5.18 16.34 2.08
CA THR A 41 4.14 17.15 2.75
C THR A 41 3.13 16.26 3.49
N VAL A 42 2.82 15.10 2.92
CA VAL A 42 1.91 14.11 3.51
C VAL A 42 2.71 13.01 4.21
N LYS A 43 2.91 13.15 5.52
CA LYS A 43 3.50 12.10 6.36
C LYS A 43 2.44 11.05 6.70
N ARG A 44 2.54 9.86 6.09
CA ARG A 44 1.70 8.70 6.50
C ARG A 44 2.02 8.34 7.95
N LYS A 45 1.03 8.44 8.85
CA LYS A 45 1.17 8.00 10.24
C LYS A 45 1.47 6.50 10.28
N ARG A 46 2.69 6.14 10.65
CA ARG A 46 3.05 4.77 11.02
C ARG A 46 2.71 4.59 12.51
N THR A 47 1.71 3.74 12.74
CA THR A 47 1.39 3.01 13.99
C THR A 47 0.74 3.75 15.16
N GLY A 48 -0.30 3.09 15.69
CA GLY A 48 -1.13 3.41 16.85
C GLY A 48 -2.39 2.52 16.82
N ARG A 49 -3.11 2.39 17.95
CA ARG A 49 -4.47 1.78 17.98
C ARG A 49 -5.30 2.44 16.87
N PRO A 50 -6.03 1.69 16.02
CA PRO A 50 -6.81 2.28 14.95
C PRO A 50 -7.72 3.35 15.53
N SER A 51 -7.40 4.63 15.28
CA SER A 51 -8.26 5.74 15.67
C SER A 51 -9.48 5.72 14.76
N ASN A 52 -10.59 6.33 15.16
CA ASN A 52 -11.74 6.45 14.26
C ASN A 52 -11.38 7.17 12.94
N ALA A 53 -10.24 7.87 12.86
CA ALA A 53 -9.72 8.42 11.60
C ALA A 53 -9.13 7.36 10.65
N SER A 54 -8.80 6.16 11.13
CA SER A 54 -8.53 5.01 10.25
C SER A 54 -9.79 4.39 9.64
N LYS A 55 -10.99 4.84 10.05
CA LYS A 55 -12.25 4.65 9.32
C LYS A 55 -12.49 5.74 8.27
N LEU A 56 -11.77 6.87 8.34
CA LEU A 56 -11.77 7.85 7.25
C LEU A 56 -10.91 7.24 6.14
N MET A 57 -11.54 7.05 4.99
CA MET A 57 -11.12 6.38 3.75
C MET A 57 -9.84 6.94 3.09
N LEU A 58 -8.87 7.45 3.86
CA LEU A 58 -7.58 7.95 3.39
C LEU A 58 -6.55 6.84 3.07
N ASN A 59 -6.89 5.59 3.39
CA ASN A 59 -6.01 4.42 3.26
C ASN A 59 -6.65 3.30 2.43
N VAL A 60 -7.37 3.62 1.35
CA VAL A 60 -8.04 2.64 0.45
C VAL A 60 -7.13 1.47 0.03
N ARG A 61 -5.81 1.69 -0.07
CA ARG A 61 -4.82 0.64 -0.41
C ARG A 61 -4.37 -0.27 0.76
N ASN A 62 -4.80 -0.03 1.99
CA ASN A 62 -4.36 -0.82 3.16
C ASN A 62 -5.38 -1.88 3.62
N HIS A 63 -6.57 -1.93 3.02
CA HIS A 63 -7.61 -2.89 3.38
C HIS A 63 -7.43 -4.19 2.59
N LEU A 64 -6.65 -5.11 3.15
CA LEU A 64 -6.41 -6.42 2.55
C LEU A 64 -7.41 -7.46 3.08
N PRO A 65 -8.04 -8.27 2.21
CA PRO A 65 -8.84 -9.40 2.63
C PRO A 65 -7.91 -10.54 3.08
N VAL A 66 -8.11 -11.01 4.31
CA VAL A 66 -7.42 -12.19 4.86
C VAL A 66 -8.45 -13.22 5.28
N GLU A 67 -8.08 -14.49 5.17
CA GLU A 67 -8.93 -15.58 5.65
C GLU A 67 -8.85 -15.68 7.18
N GLY A 68 -9.99 -15.46 7.83
CA GLY A 68 -10.15 -15.67 9.26
C GLY A 68 -10.39 -17.13 9.61
N PRO A 69 -10.18 -17.51 10.88
CA PRO A 69 -10.31 -18.90 11.34
C PRO A 69 -11.75 -19.41 11.27
N THR A 70 -12.75 -18.53 11.43
CA THR A 70 -14.17 -18.89 11.49
C THR A 70 -15.00 -18.17 10.43
N ARG A 71 -16.08 -18.83 9.96
CA ARG A 71 -17.08 -18.22 9.07
C ARG A 71 -17.97 -17.28 9.87
N ARG A 72 -17.91 -15.97 9.57
CA ARG A 72 -18.73 -14.94 10.22
C ARG A 72 -19.76 -14.38 9.25
N ARG A 73 -20.85 -13.80 9.76
CA ARG A 73 -21.87 -13.15 8.92
C ARG A 73 -21.32 -11.86 8.33
N CYS A 74 -21.54 -11.63 7.04
CA CYS A 74 -21.10 -10.40 6.39
C CYS A 74 -21.89 -9.20 6.92
N VAL A 75 -21.19 -8.14 7.35
CA VAL A 75 -21.82 -6.95 7.92
C VAL A 75 -22.71 -6.21 6.92
N CYS A 76 -22.28 -6.06 5.67
CA CYS A 76 -23.13 -5.42 4.64
C CYS A 76 -24.37 -6.24 4.33
N CYS A 77 -24.24 -7.56 4.16
CA CYS A 77 -25.41 -8.42 3.90
C CYS A 77 -26.39 -8.46 5.07
N ALA A 78 -25.88 -8.44 6.31
CA ALA A 78 -26.72 -8.40 7.50
C ALA A 78 -27.60 -7.14 7.54
N LYS A 79 -27.08 -5.98 7.12
CA LYS A 79 -27.88 -4.73 7.03
C LYS A 79 -29.03 -4.84 6.03
N VAL A 80 -28.83 -5.57 4.95
CA VAL A 80 -29.84 -5.80 3.88
C VAL A 80 -30.69 -7.06 4.19
N LYS A 81 -30.65 -7.58 5.43
CA LYS A 81 -31.35 -8.80 5.86
C LYS A 81 -31.05 -10.05 5.00
N LYS A 82 -29.94 -10.05 4.25
CA LYS A 82 -29.49 -11.20 3.46
C LYS A 82 -28.52 -12.03 4.30
N GLU A 83 -28.82 -13.32 4.48
CA GLU A 83 -27.89 -14.21 5.18
C GLU A 83 -26.77 -14.67 4.25
N LYS A 84 -25.58 -14.08 4.43
CA LYS A 84 -24.35 -14.48 3.74
C LYS A 84 -23.22 -14.60 4.76
N ARG A 85 -22.58 -15.78 4.82
CA ARG A 85 -21.43 -16.06 5.72
C ARG A 85 -20.13 -16.13 4.92
N THR A 86 -19.06 -15.55 5.45
CA THR A 86 -17.76 -15.42 4.78
C THR A 86 -16.61 -15.70 5.74
N LYS A 87 -15.50 -16.23 5.22
CA LYS A 87 -14.22 -16.32 5.97
C LYS A 87 -13.34 -15.08 5.78
N THR A 88 -13.66 -14.24 4.81
CA THR A 88 -12.89 -13.05 4.45
C THR A 88 -13.10 -11.92 5.46
N VAL A 89 -12.00 -11.49 6.08
CA VAL A 89 -11.94 -10.42 7.08
C VAL A 89 -10.95 -9.36 6.61
N CYS A 90 -11.30 -8.08 6.76
CA CYS A 90 -10.37 -6.98 6.49
C CYS A 90 -9.32 -6.89 7.61
N THR A 91 -8.03 -6.87 7.26
CA THR A 91 -6.91 -6.76 8.22
C THR A 91 -6.99 -5.50 9.09
N MET A 92 -7.40 -4.39 8.49
CA MET A 92 -7.46 -3.08 9.15
C MET A 92 -8.76 -2.90 9.95
N CYS A 93 -9.91 -3.22 9.36
CA CYS A 93 -11.20 -3.02 10.01
C CYS A 93 -11.57 -4.14 10.98
N LYS A 94 -10.97 -5.33 10.83
CA LYS A 94 -11.35 -6.57 11.55
C LYS A 94 -12.84 -6.94 11.37
N ILE A 95 -13.43 -6.54 10.24
CA ILE A 95 -14.82 -6.79 9.87
C ILE A 95 -14.88 -7.90 8.83
N ALA A 96 -15.85 -8.81 8.98
CA ALA A 96 -16.14 -9.86 8.00
C ALA A 96 -17.02 -9.32 6.86
N LEU A 97 -16.54 -9.44 5.63
CA LEU A 97 -17.20 -8.93 4.43
C LEU A 97 -17.15 -9.98 3.31
N CYS A 98 -18.22 -10.07 2.52
CA CYS A 98 -18.25 -10.89 1.32
C CYS A 98 -17.40 -10.28 0.20
N LYS A 99 -16.97 -11.06 -0.81
CA LYS A 99 -16.15 -10.54 -1.93
C LYS A 99 -16.81 -9.31 -2.59
N ASP A 100 -18.09 -9.42 -2.92
CA ASP A 100 -18.89 -8.33 -3.51
C ASP A 100 -19.01 -7.12 -2.58
N CYS A 101 -19.15 -7.40 -1.29
CA CYS A 101 -19.32 -6.40 -0.25
C CYS A 101 -18.01 -5.71 0.13
N PHE A 102 -16.86 -6.36 -0.12
CA PHE A 102 -15.56 -5.87 0.26
C PHE A 102 -15.17 -4.66 -0.58
N ALA A 103 -15.42 -4.72 -1.89
CA ALA A 103 -15.18 -3.58 -2.79
C ALA A 103 -16.10 -2.40 -2.45
N VAL A 104 -17.40 -2.67 -2.28
CA VAL A 104 -18.42 -1.64 -1.96
C VAL A 104 -18.19 -0.97 -0.60
N TYR A 105 -17.63 -1.70 0.37
CA TYR A 105 -17.39 -1.15 1.71
C TYR A 105 -16.10 -0.32 1.80
N HIS A 106 -15.12 -0.55 0.92
CA HIS A 106 -13.81 0.13 0.93
C HIS A 106 -13.60 1.05 -0.28
N THR A 107 -14.68 1.42 -0.98
CA THR A 107 -14.69 2.48 -2.01
C THR A 107 -14.79 3.84 -1.33
#